data_AF-A0A8H4QEJ5-F1
#
_entry.id   AF-A0A8H4QEJ5-F1
#
_cell.length_a   1.000
_cell.length_b   1.000
_cell.length_c   1.000
_cell.angle_alpha   90.00
_cell.angle_beta   90.00
_cell.angle_gamma   90.00
#
_symmetry.space_group_name_H-M   'P 1'
#
loop_
_entity.id
_entity.type
_entity.pdbx_description
1 polymer ?
#
loop_
_entity_poly.entity_id
_entity_poly.type
_entity_poly.pdbx_seq_one_letter_code
_entity_poly.pdbx_strand_id
1 'polypeptide(L)'
;MSSKLTIANLNVSDEHLPSIQFQTIAFHSHETGKNHGILGFQVVGEGSDAKSLNEHEKTHAKGKRCGAKFAYLLNGMEGQSQGRILDPVLSLQDRSLVGGPPSGSYARTIKGLASFQEMDFRFPISTNYFPRDALKSSQYLHVTAPTLKGHETLFHDNASSSYDHVEIISGICLFSMKILNSSFFDNGRPNIHKLTHVKPTLYEMDHILRASSTIADVASLIILRNRDRAPATPGVSVGITLDVPSFQYYYNVAQKLDEGLCSSHDALKWLEATERRHDEVCDAFQNAVGIALKKRGVVQGEYGIVPEFLAALSILKSDGGVVWNDFYNLLKEKEQPKDFRALGYLFYVFEVMRYALQQEIPVSRRIPASLDHLDKPAIFSETTMERRPRRLLISVDDRDERKIYTRCQNLLKILRKRPNVEVVSDLVELYMCRRIFVNSNGCGDGLYRDDPSPAVPRVLLQGCKREEDSESHSYVNMEQQEVLRHLYGPDFVPFLEPSRAVPRCGVLLQAPIVKNHFAALIKILGHEGVVED
;
A
#
# COMPACT_ATOMS: atom_id res chain seq x y z
N MET A 1 -21.71 -18.74 -12.32
CA MET A 1 -21.45 -17.48 -13.04
C MET A 1 -19.95 -17.38 -13.29
N SER A 2 -19.51 -17.12 -14.53
CA SER A 2 -18.08 -16.83 -14.76
C SER A 2 -17.73 -15.51 -14.05
N SER A 3 -16.62 -15.48 -13.32
CA SER A 3 -16.12 -14.19 -12.85
C SER A 3 -15.67 -13.41 -14.08
N LYS A 4 -15.89 -12.10 -14.03
CA LYS A 4 -15.49 -11.17 -15.08
C LYS A 4 -14.56 -10.16 -14.45
N LEU A 5 -13.44 -9.88 -15.11
CA LEU A 5 -12.54 -8.80 -14.74
C LEU A 5 -12.50 -7.80 -15.89
N THR A 6 -12.97 -6.58 -15.64
CA THR A 6 -12.78 -5.47 -16.56
C THR A 6 -11.36 -4.95 -16.42
N ILE A 7 -10.60 -5.00 -17.51
CA ILE A 7 -9.27 -4.38 -17.63
C ILE A 7 -9.36 -3.20 -18.59
N ALA A 8 -8.45 -2.23 -18.40
CA ALA A 8 -8.22 -1.21 -19.42
C ALA A 8 -6.87 -1.50 -20.11
N ASN A 9 -6.91 -1.65 -21.42
CA ASN A 9 -5.78 -1.93 -22.28
C ASN A 9 -5.29 -0.63 -22.94
N LEU A 10 -3.98 -0.39 -22.91
CA LEU A 10 -3.38 0.78 -23.56
C LEU A 10 -2.95 0.43 -24.99
N ASN A 11 -3.48 1.16 -25.96
CA ASN A 11 -3.03 1.15 -27.34
C ASN A 11 -2.52 2.54 -27.75
N VAL A 12 -1.46 2.57 -28.55
CA VAL A 12 -1.09 3.79 -29.27
C VAL A 12 -1.94 3.83 -30.53
N SER A 13 -2.75 4.88 -30.70
CA SER A 13 -3.47 5.12 -31.94
C SER A 13 -2.53 5.64 -33.03
N ASP A 14 -2.99 5.65 -34.28
CA ASP A 14 -2.22 6.14 -35.45
C ASP A 14 -1.69 7.58 -35.27
N GLU A 15 -2.28 8.36 -34.36
CA GLU A 15 -1.88 9.75 -34.02
C GLU A 15 -0.84 9.86 -32.87
N HIS A 16 -0.25 8.75 -32.41
CA HIS A 16 0.75 8.72 -31.32
C HIS A 16 0.22 9.17 -29.94
N LEU A 17 -1.10 9.24 -29.76
CA LEU A 17 -1.73 9.54 -28.48
C LEU A 17 -2.08 8.25 -27.73
N PRO A 18 -1.87 8.18 -26.40
CA PRO A 18 -2.30 7.03 -25.60
C PRO A 18 -3.82 6.91 -25.61
N SER A 19 -4.31 5.73 -25.97
CA SER A 19 -5.74 5.40 -26.00
C SER A 19 -6.05 4.19 -25.10
N ILE A 20 -7.19 4.21 -24.42
CA ILE A 20 -7.63 3.17 -23.49
C ILE A 20 -8.76 2.37 -24.13
N GLN A 21 -8.61 1.06 -24.23
CA GLN A 21 -9.68 0.14 -24.61
C GLN A 21 -10.09 -0.70 -23.40
N PHE A 22 -11.37 -0.68 -23.03
CA PHE A 22 -11.86 -1.58 -21.99
C PHE A 22 -12.10 -2.98 -22.56
N GLN A 23 -11.60 -4.00 -21.86
CA GLN A 23 -11.86 -5.40 -22.19
C GLN A 23 -12.39 -6.11 -20.95
N THR A 24 -13.46 -6.89 -21.10
CA THR A 24 -13.96 -7.73 -20.02
C THR A 24 -13.44 -9.15 -20.22
N ILE A 25 -12.60 -9.61 -19.31
CA ILE A 25 -12.08 -10.98 -19.32
C ILE A 25 -13.09 -11.86 -18.60
N ALA A 26 -13.68 -12.80 -19.33
CA ALA A 26 -14.43 -13.89 -18.72
C ALA A 26 -13.44 -15.02 -18.37
N PHE A 27 -13.40 -15.42 -17.10
CA PHE A 27 -12.65 -16.60 -16.69
C PHE A 27 -13.47 -17.85 -17.04
N HIS A 28 -13.11 -18.54 -18.12
CA HIS A 28 -13.69 -19.83 -18.49
C HIS A 28 -12.86 -20.97 -17.89
N SER A 29 -13.50 -21.88 -17.15
CA SER A 29 -12.86 -22.99 -16.44
C SER A 29 -12.24 -24.06 -17.36
N HIS A 30 -12.51 -24.02 -18.66
CA HIS A 30 -12.13 -25.08 -19.61
C HIS A 30 -11.19 -24.63 -20.74
N GLU A 31 -10.79 -23.36 -20.81
CA GLU A 31 -9.83 -22.90 -21.83
C GLU A 31 -8.40 -22.96 -21.29
N THR A 32 -7.93 -24.18 -21.05
CA THR A 32 -6.53 -24.44 -20.72
C THR A 32 -5.66 -24.24 -21.96
N GLY A 33 -4.70 -23.31 -21.91
CA GLY A 33 -3.61 -23.25 -22.88
C GLY A 33 -3.73 -22.26 -24.04
N LYS A 34 -4.76 -21.40 -24.09
CA LYS A 34 -4.73 -20.23 -24.98
C LYS A 34 -4.16 -19.03 -24.22
N ASN A 35 -3.22 -18.31 -24.84
CA ASN A 35 -2.88 -16.96 -24.43
C ASN A 35 -4.20 -16.16 -24.44
N HIS A 36 -4.74 -15.83 -23.25
CA HIS A 36 -5.81 -14.86 -23.18
C HIS A 36 -5.32 -13.56 -23.85
N GLY A 37 -6.22 -12.73 -24.37
CA GLY A 37 -5.90 -11.47 -25.09
C GLY A 37 -5.10 -10.43 -24.29
N ILE A 38 -4.67 -10.78 -23.08
CA ILE A 38 -3.81 -10.01 -22.19
C ILE A 38 -2.34 -10.39 -22.46
N LEU A 39 -1.63 -9.60 -23.25
CA LEU A 39 -0.20 -9.80 -23.50
C LEU A 39 0.59 -9.80 -22.17
N GLY A 40 1.26 -10.92 -21.84
CA GLY A 40 2.12 -11.04 -20.65
C GLY A 40 1.48 -11.67 -19.40
N PHE A 41 0.17 -11.98 -19.43
CA PHE A 41 -0.48 -12.72 -18.34
C PHE A 41 -1.10 -14.03 -18.84
N GLN A 42 -0.87 -15.11 -18.10
CA GLN A 42 -1.53 -16.40 -18.28
C GLN A 42 -2.56 -16.59 -17.16
N VAL A 43 -3.80 -16.90 -17.53
CA VAL A 43 -4.78 -17.41 -16.57
C VAL A 43 -4.44 -18.88 -16.31
N VAL A 44 -4.23 -19.24 -15.06
CA VAL A 44 -3.93 -20.62 -14.64
C VAL A 44 -5.00 -21.09 -13.66
N GLY A 45 -5.54 -22.30 -13.89
CA GLY A 45 -6.54 -23.01 -13.07
C GLY A 45 -6.37 -24.53 -13.15
N GLU A 46 -7.26 -25.30 -12.51
CA GLU A 46 -7.22 -26.77 -12.52
C GLU A 46 -7.39 -27.36 -13.94
N GLY A 47 -6.59 -28.36 -14.29
CA GLY A 47 -6.67 -29.10 -15.56
C GLY A 47 -5.61 -28.77 -16.62
N SER A 48 -4.54 -28.02 -16.27
CA SER A 48 -3.43 -27.77 -17.21
C SER A 48 -2.64 -29.06 -17.50
N ASP A 49 -2.55 -29.44 -18.78
CA ASP A 49 -1.84 -30.64 -19.23
C ASP A 49 -0.33 -30.59 -18.92
N ALA A 50 0.13 -31.59 -18.18
CA ALA A 50 1.42 -31.67 -17.50
C ALA A 50 2.69 -31.79 -18.39
N LYS A 51 2.64 -31.40 -19.67
CA LYS A 51 3.75 -31.64 -20.63
C LYS A 51 4.70 -30.47 -20.85
N SER A 52 4.53 -29.34 -20.16
CA SER A 52 5.62 -28.40 -19.95
C SER A 52 5.50 -27.76 -18.58
N LEU A 53 6.33 -28.16 -17.61
CA LEU A 53 6.48 -27.47 -16.32
C LEU A 53 7.12 -26.08 -16.54
N ASN A 54 6.34 -25.17 -17.13
CA ASN A 54 6.66 -23.80 -17.42
C ASN A 54 6.77 -23.03 -16.09
N GLU A 55 7.66 -22.05 -16.00
CA GLU A 55 7.91 -21.25 -14.79
C GLU A 55 6.63 -20.63 -14.19
N HIS A 56 5.60 -20.45 -15.02
CA HIS A 56 4.26 -20.00 -14.64
C HIS A 56 3.55 -20.95 -13.67
N GLU A 57 3.57 -22.27 -13.89
CA GLU A 57 2.93 -23.23 -12.97
C GLU A 57 3.65 -23.28 -11.61
N LYS A 58 4.99 -23.22 -11.61
CA LYS A 58 5.78 -23.13 -10.37
C LYS A 58 5.42 -21.86 -9.59
N THR A 59 5.22 -20.76 -10.31
CA THR A 59 4.82 -19.47 -9.73
C THR A 59 3.38 -19.53 -9.21
N HIS A 60 2.46 -20.14 -9.94
CA HIS A 60 1.09 -20.42 -9.49
C HIS A 60 1.08 -21.21 -8.20
N ALA A 61 1.74 -22.37 -8.16
CA ALA A 61 1.79 -23.24 -6.99
C ALA A 61 2.42 -22.55 -5.77
N LYS A 62 3.43 -21.70 -5.99
CA LYS A 62 3.99 -20.86 -4.92
C LYS A 62 2.99 -19.81 -4.44
N GLY A 63 2.31 -19.11 -5.36
CA GLY A 63 1.28 -18.13 -5.06
C GLY A 63 0.11 -18.73 -4.29
N LYS A 64 -0.43 -19.87 -4.76
CA LYS A 64 -1.52 -20.62 -4.11
C LYS A 64 -1.16 -21.03 -2.69
N ARG A 65 0.07 -21.53 -2.45
CA ARG A 65 0.55 -21.85 -1.10
C ARG A 65 0.64 -20.62 -0.19
N CYS A 66 1.12 -19.48 -0.68
CA CYS A 66 1.15 -18.25 0.10
C CYS A 66 -0.27 -17.74 0.40
N GLY A 67 -1.16 -17.76 -0.60
CA GLY A 67 -2.56 -17.39 -0.45
C GLY A 67 -3.29 -18.27 0.57
N ALA A 68 -3.05 -19.58 0.54
CA ALA A 68 -3.64 -20.52 1.51
C ALA A 68 -3.17 -20.24 2.94
N LYS A 69 -1.89 -19.93 3.15
CA LYS A 69 -1.37 -19.51 4.46
C LYS A 69 -2.03 -18.22 4.95
N PHE A 70 -2.23 -17.25 4.07
CA PHE A 70 -2.87 -15.99 4.43
C PHE A 70 -4.37 -16.17 4.72
N ALA A 71 -5.07 -16.99 3.92
CA ALA A 71 -6.45 -17.36 4.20
C ALA A 71 -6.57 -18.09 5.55
N TYR A 72 -5.66 -19.02 5.85
CA TYR A 72 -5.61 -19.67 7.16
C TYR A 72 -5.35 -18.68 8.30
N LEU A 73 -4.41 -17.74 8.12
CA LEU A 73 -4.11 -16.70 9.11
C LEU A 73 -5.35 -15.88 9.49
N LEU A 74 -6.17 -15.53 8.49
CA LEU A 74 -7.35 -14.69 8.65
C LEU A 74 -8.62 -15.46 9.05
N ASN A 75 -8.77 -16.71 8.62
CA ASN A 75 -9.97 -17.51 8.92
C ASN A 75 -9.85 -18.34 10.20
N GLY A 76 -8.63 -18.69 10.62
CA GLY A 76 -8.39 -19.71 11.64
C GLY A 76 -8.80 -21.12 11.21
N MET A 77 -8.77 -22.07 12.16
CA MET A 77 -9.09 -23.47 11.90
C MET A 77 -10.58 -23.67 11.59
N GLU A 78 -11.48 -23.02 12.32
CA GLU A 78 -12.93 -23.16 12.14
C GLU A 78 -13.41 -22.61 10.79
N GLY A 79 -12.75 -21.59 10.24
CA GLY A 79 -13.15 -21.00 8.95
C GLY A 79 -12.87 -21.88 7.72
N GLN A 80 -12.22 -23.03 7.87
CA GLN A 80 -12.07 -24.04 6.81
C GLN A 80 -13.23 -25.04 6.76
N SER A 81 -13.94 -25.24 7.86
CA SER A 81 -15.05 -26.18 8.00
C SER A 81 -16.36 -25.41 8.05
N GLN A 82 -17.02 -25.24 6.90
CA GLN A 82 -18.39 -24.70 6.74
C GLN A 82 -18.85 -23.80 7.90
N GLY A 83 -18.16 -22.66 8.08
CA GLY A 83 -18.50 -21.69 9.12
C GLY A 83 -19.97 -21.28 9.01
N ARG A 84 -20.54 -20.84 10.14
CA ARG A 84 -21.93 -20.35 10.19
C ARG A 84 -22.12 -19.39 9.02
N ILE A 85 -23.27 -19.46 8.34
CA ILE A 85 -23.59 -18.66 7.13
C ILE A 85 -23.34 -17.14 7.33
N LEU A 86 -23.27 -16.71 8.60
CA LEU A 86 -23.14 -15.33 9.05
C LEU A 86 -21.70 -14.89 9.37
N ASP A 87 -20.67 -15.73 9.28
CA ASP A 87 -19.32 -15.29 9.68
C ASP A 87 -18.53 -14.66 8.52
N PRO A 88 -17.77 -13.57 8.76
CA PRO A 88 -16.84 -13.04 7.76
C PRO A 88 -15.76 -14.08 7.41
N VAL A 89 -15.52 -14.28 6.11
CA VAL A 89 -14.60 -15.31 5.63
C VAL A 89 -13.91 -14.93 4.33
N LEU A 90 -12.66 -15.34 4.22
CA LEU A 90 -11.84 -15.24 3.01
C LEU A 90 -11.76 -16.61 2.33
N SER A 91 -12.21 -16.72 1.09
CA SER A 91 -12.10 -17.94 0.29
C SER A 91 -11.09 -17.75 -0.83
N LEU A 92 -10.02 -18.53 -0.82
CA LEU A 92 -9.07 -18.62 -1.92
C LEU A 92 -9.70 -19.41 -3.06
N GLN A 93 -9.82 -18.80 -4.24
CA GLN A 93 -10.33 -19.48 -5.43
C GLN A 93 -9.20 -20.23 -6.14
N ASP A 94 -9.55 -21.21 -6.98
CA ASP A 94 -8.57 -21.97 -7.78
C ASP A 94 -8.03 -21.20 -9.00
N ARG A 95 -8.49 -19.97 -9.19
CA ARG A 95 -8.12 -19.12 -10.33
C ARG A 95 -7.04 -18.13 -9.93
N SER A 96 -6.08 -17.95 -10.81
CA SER A 96 -5.06 -16.93 -10.65
C SER A 96 -4.62 -16.33 -11.97
N LEU A 97 -4.18 -15.09 -11.90
CA LEU A 97 -3.42 -14.43 -12.95
C LEU A 97 -1.94 -14.66 -12.67
N VAL A 98 -1.28 -15.43 -13.52
CA VAL A 98 0.16 -15.65 -13.44
C VAL A 98 0.82 -14.88 -14.56
N GLY A 99 1.58 -13.87 -14.18
CA GLY A 99 2.29 -13.04 -15.13
C GLY A 99 3.32 -12.21 -14.40
N GLY A 100 4.45 -12.00 -15.05
CA GLY A 100 5.22 -10.80 -14.87
C GLY A 100 4.86 -9.83 -16.00
N PRO A 101 5.34 -8.59 -15.98
CA PRO A 101 5.37 -7.84 -17.24
C PRO A 101 6.05 -8.69 -18.32
N PRO A 102 5.62 -8.57 -19.59
CA PRO A 102 6.00 -9.48 -20.66
C PRO A 102 7.52 -9.75 -20.68
N SER A 103 7.87 -11.03 -20.72
CA SER A 103 9.21 -11.53 -21.01
C SER A 103 9.53 -11.25 -22.47
N GLY A 104 9.83 -9.98 -22.74
CA GLY A 104 10.02 -9.43 -24.07
C GLY A 104 10.14 -7.92 -23.95
N SER A 105 11.36 -7.46 -23.64
CA SER A 105 11.88 -6.08 -23.74
C SER A 105 11.20 -4.90 -23.00
N TYR A 106 10.03 -5.06 -22.38
CA TYR A 106 9.15 -3.88 -22.29
C TYR A 106 8.53 -3.54 -20.92
N ALA A 107 8.79 -4.28 -19.83
CA ALA A 107 8.73 -3.65 -18.49
C ALA A 107 9.90 -4.09 -17.63
N ARG A 108 10.99 -3.33 -17.74
CA ARG A 108 12.32 -3.66 -17.20
C ARG A 108 12.45 -3.64 -15.67
N THR A 109 11.41 -3.29 -14.91
CA THR A 109 11.54 -3.07 -13.45
C THR A 109 10.98 -4.17 -12.55
N ILE A 110 10.03 -5.00 -13.01
CA ILE A 110 9.49 -6.05 -12.15
C ILE A 110 10.23 -7.35 -12.43
N LYS A 111 11.24 -7.66 -11.61
CA LYS A 111 11.98 -8.92 -11.72
C LYS A 111 11.10 -10.13 -11.37
N GLY A 112 10.89 -11.01 -12.35
CA GLY A 112 10.30 -12.34 -12.19
C GLY A 112 8.78 -12.40 -12.21
N LEU A 113 8.25 -13.62 -12.34
CA LEU A 113 6.82 -13.90 -12.38
C LEU A 113 6.13 -13.60 -11.04
N ALA A 114 4.91 -13.06 -11.09
CA ALA A 114 3.99 -13.00 -9.96
C ALA A 114 2.79 -13.89 -10.23
N SER A 115 2.13 -14.29 -9.15
CA SER A 115 0.85 -14.97 -9.20
C SER A 115 -0.12 -14.22 -8.30
N PHE A 116 -1.11 -13.60 -8.92
CA PHE A 116 -2.21 -12.89 -8.28
C PHE A 116 -3.39 -13.85 -8.17
N GLN A 117 -3.63 -14.34 -6.95
CA GLN A 117 -4.68 -15.29 -6.66
C GLN A 117 -6.00 -14.55 -6.47
N GLU A 118 -7.10 -15.08 -7.02
CA GLU A 118 -8.43 -14.55 -6.76
C GLU A 118 -8.85 -14.93 -5.33
N MET A 119 -9.20 -13.91 -4.55
CA MET A 119 -9.52 -13.97 -3.14
C MET A 119 -10.90 -13.36 -2.93
N ASP A 120 -11.84 -14.19 -2.49
CA ASP A 120 -13.22 -13.78 -2.25
C ASP A 120 -13.44 -13.53 -0.76
N PHE A 121 -13.67 -12.28 -0.41
CA PHE A 121 -14.09 -11.87 0.92
C PHE A 121 -15.61 -11.83 0.97
N ARG A 122 -16.19 -12.45 1.99
CA ARG A 122 -17.62 -12.41 2.27
C ARG A 122 -17.85 -11.78 3.63
N PHE A 123 -18.73 -10.79 3.67
CA PHE A 123 -19.13 -10.10 4.89
C PHE A 123 -20.64 -10.25 5.10
N PRO A 124 -21.10 -10.67 6.28
CA PRO A 124 -22.52 -10.69 6.59
C PRO A 124 -23.08 -9.26 6.57
N ILE A 125 -24.18 -9.04 5.84
CA ILE A 125 -24.92 -7.78 5.95
C ILE A 125 -25.94 -7.97 7.07
N SER A 126 -25.69 -7.34 8.22
CA SER A 126 -26.69 -7.25 9.29
C SER A 126 -27.76 -6.24 8.89
N THR A 127 -28.82 -6.70 8.21
CA THR A 127 -30.07 -5.94 8.15
C THR A 127 -31.03 -6.50 9.20
N ASN A 128 -31.74 -5.61 9.90
CA ASN A 128 -32.65 -5.98 11.01
C ASN A 128 -33.83 -6.87 10.60
N TYR A 129 -33.98 -7.23 9.32
CA TYR A 129 -35.20 -7.88 8.83
C TYR A 129 -34.98 -9.29 8.27
N PHE A 130 -33.92 -9.59 7.52
CA PHE A 130 -33.54 -10.98 7.15
C PHE A 130 -32.07 -11.01 6.66
N PRO A 131 -31.28 -12.04 6.96
CA PRO A 131 -29.97 -12.23 6.32
C PRO A 131 -30.23 -12.73 4.89
N ARG A 132 -30.27 -11.85 3.90
CA ARG A 132 -30.49 -12.29 2.50
C ARG A 132 -29.29 -12.16 1.60
N ASP A 133 -28.39 -11.20 1.82
CA ASP A 133 -27.22 -11.03 0.96
C ASP A 133 -25.96 -10.79 1.79
N ALA A 134 -24.91 -11.57 1.54
CA ALA A 134 -23.57 -11.27 2.04
C ALA A 134 -22.89 -10.33 1.04
N LEU A 135 -22.27 -9.26 1.52
CA LEU A 135 -21.42 -8.43 0.67
C LEU A 135 -20.24 -9.29 0.24
N LYS A 136 -20.08 -9.48 -1.07
CA LYS A 136 -18.94 -10.17 -1.65
C LYS A 136 -17.98 -9.16 -2.27
N SER A 137 -16.71 -9.25 -1.91
CA SER A 137 -15.62 -8.51 -2.55
C SER A 137 -14.59 -9.49 -3.09
N SER A 138 -14.19 -9.33 -4.34
CA SER A 138 -13.19 -10.18 -4.98
C SER A 138 -11.93 -9.36 -5.26
N GLN A 139 -10.79 -9.83 -4.76
CA GLN A 139 -9.48 -9.22 -4.98
C GLN A 139 -8.54 -10.18 -5.71
N TYR A 140 -7.65 -9.64 -6.54
CA TYR A 140 -6.56 -10.42 -7.14
C TYR A 140 -5.25 -10.02 -6.47
N LEU A 141 -4.76 -10.85 -5.55
CA LEU A 141 -3.65 -10.51 -4.66
C LEU A 141 -2.47 -11.45 -4.85
N HIS A 142 -1.28 -10.89 -4.94
CA HIS A 142 -0.04 -11.64 -4.82
C HIS A 142 0.47 -11.55 -3.38
N VAL A 143 0.43 -12.68 -2.67
CA VAL A 143 0.82 -12.74 -1.26
C VAL A 143 2.26 -13.22 -1.10
N THR A 144 3.02 -12.52 -0.27
CA THR A 144 4.36 -12.94 0.17
C THR A 144 4.45 -12.84 1.69
N ALA A 145 4.72 -13.96 2.36
CA ALA A 145 4.82 -14.02 3.82
C ALA A 145 5.96 -14.98 4.23
N PRO A 146 7.24 -14.61 4.00
CA PRO A 146 8.37 -15.49 4.25
C PRO A 146 8.60 -15.74 5.74
N THR A 147 8.11 -14.86 6.61
CA THR A 147 8.27 -14.93 8.06
C THR A 147 7.10 -15.61 8.77
N LEU A 148 5.94 -15.69 8.13
CA LEU A 148 4.74 -16.32 8.67
C LEU A 148 4.87 -17.85 8.68
N LYS A 149 4.66 -18.46 9.85
CA LYS A 149 4.64 -19.92 10.02
C LYS A 149 3.30 -20.48 9.56
N GLY A 150 3.30 -21.71 9.04
CA GLY A 150 2.12 -22.31 8.41
C GLY A 150 0.91 -22.58 9.32
N HIS A 151 1.10 -22.55 10.64
CA HIS A 151 0.07 -22.81 11.65
C HIS A 151 -0.36 -21.54 12.41
N GLU A 152 0.13 -20.36 12.02
CA GLU A 152 -0.22 -19.11 12.69
C GLU A 152 -1.59 -18.62 12.24
N THR A 153 -2.42 -18.23 13.22
CA THR A 153 -3.76 -17.69 13.01
C THR A 153 -4.01 -16.52 13.97
N LEU A 154 -4.77 -15.53 13.51
CA LEU A 154 -5.31 -14.48 14.37
C LEU A 154 -6.36 -15.02 15.33
N PHE A 155 -7.05 -16.09 14.92
CA PHE A 155 -8.18 -16.68 15.60
C PHE A 155 -7.86 -18.12 16.06
N HIS A 156 -7.61 -18.30 17.36
CA HIS A 156 -7.53 -19.59 18.04
C HIS A 156 -8.77 -19.82 18.91
N ASP A 157 -9.19 -21.08 19.03
CA ASP A 157 -10.34 -21.52 19.82
C ASP A 157 -10.06 -21.40 21.33
N ASN A 158 -8.78 -21.50 21.72
CA ASN A 158 -8.32 -21.50 23.12
C ASN A 158 -8.04 -20.08 23.68
N ALA A 159 -8.80 -19.08 23.25
CA ALA A 159 -8.75 -17.68 23.74
C ALA A 159 -7.47 -16.87 23.48
N SER A 160 -6.30 -17.47 23.25
CA SER A 160 -5.06 -16.71 22.97
C SER A 160 -4.82 -16.56 21.47
N SER A 161 -4.93 -15.36 20.91
CA SER A 161 -4.50 -15.08 19.53
C SER A 161 -2.97 -15.25 19.38
N SER A 162 -2.50 -15.53 18.15
CA SER A 162 -1.06 -15.46 17.87
C SER A 162 -0.55 -14.02 17.93
N TYR A 163 -1.43 -13.04 17.75
CA TYR A 163 -1.13 -11.63 17.65
C TYR A 163 -2.15 -10.79 18.42
N ASP A 164 -1.67 -9.73 19.06
CA ASP A 164 -2.50 -8.83 19.88
C ASP A 164 -2.89 -7.56 19.09
N HIS A 165 -2.11 -7.28 18.05
CA HIS A 165 -2.27 -6.10 17.21
C HIS A 165 -1.90 -6.40 15.76
N VAL A 166 -2.71 -5.90 14.84
CA VAL A 166 -2.47 -5.91 13.40
C VAL A 166 -2.30 -4.49 12.92
N GLU A 167 -1.17 -4.19 12.30
CA GLU A 167 -0.91 -2.90 11.66
C GLU A 167 -0.96 -3.11 10.13
N ILE A 168 -1.91 -2.47 9.47
CA ILE A 168 -2.05 -2.49 8.02
C ILE A 168 -1.40 -1.23 7.46
N ILE A 169 -0.38 -1.41 6.62
CA ILE A 169 0.44 -0.31 6.11
C ILE A 169 0.22 -0.20 4.60
N SER A 170 -0.08 1.00 4.12
CA SER A 170 -0.20 1.29 2.69
C SER A 170 0.31 2.68 2.41
N GLY A 171 0.71 2.97 1.18
CA GLY A 171 1.28 4.24 0.83
C GLY A 171 1.17 4.58 -0.63
N ILE A 172 1.31 5.87 -0.94
CA ILE A 172 1.25 6.37 -2.31
C ILE A 172 2.15 7.59 -2.49
N CYS A 173 2.89 7.62 -3.61
CA CYS A 173 3.70 8.77 -3.97
C CYS A 173 2.84 10.01 -4.31
N LEU A 174 3.18 11.18 -3.76
CA LEU A 174 2.53 12.47 -4.05
C LEU A 174 2.61 12.95 -5.50
N PHE A 175 3.70 12.63 -6.20
CA PHE A 175 3.97 13.18 -7.53
C PHE A 175 4.54 12.10 -8.45
N SER A 176 4.05 12.08 -9.69
CA SER A 176 4.71 11.31 -10.75
C SER A 176 6.04 11.98 -11.13
N MET A 177 6.98 11.18 -11.64
CA MET A 177 8.26 11.70 -12.14
C MET A 177 8.05 12.77 -13.23
N LYS A 178 7.03 12.63 -14.06
CA LYS A 178 6.66 13.61 -15.10
C LYS A 178 6.26 14.95 -14.49
N ILE A 179 5.44 14.95 -13.43
CA ILE A 179 5.05 16.17 -12.72
C ILE A 179 6.28 16.82 -12.08
N LEU A 180 7.13 16.03 -11.41
CA LEU A 180 8.37 16.55 -10.79
C LEU A 180 9.30 17.17 -11.83
N ASN A 181 9.60 16.47 -12.93
CA ASN A 181 10.47 16.97 -13.98
C ASN A 181 9.91 18.24 -14.62
N SER A 182 8.59 18.27 -14.85
CA SER A 182 7.94 19.45 -15.43
C SER A 182 7.91 20.64 -14.47
N SER A 183 8.05 20.39 -13.16
CA SER A 183 8.11 21.39 -12.09
C SER A 183 9.48 22.05 -11.96
N PHE A 184 10.38 21.85 -12.93
CA PHE A 184 11.59 22.64 -13.11
C PHE A 184 11.54 23.35 -14.46
N PHE A 185 12.03 24.58 -14.51
CA PHE A 185 12.31 25.30 -15.75
C PHE A 185 13.58 24.73 -16.41
N ASP A 186 13.81 25.04 -17.69
CA ASP A 186 15.00 24.55 -18.43
C ASP A 186 16.33 25.00 -17.80
N ASN A 187 16.31 26.11 -17.07
CA ASN A 187 17.45 26.61 -16.28
C ASN A 187 17.61 25.93 -14.91
N GLY A 188 16.85 24.87 -14.63
CA GLY A 188 16.87 24.11 -13.37
C GLY A 188 16.14 24.76 -12.20
N ARG A 189 15.57 25.98 -12.38
CA ARG A 189 14.84 26.65 -11.30
C ARG A 189 13.50 25.96 -11.01
N PRO A 190 13.05 25.88 -9.75
CA PRO A 190 11.74 25.33 -9.41
C PRO A 190 10.58 26.16 -9.99
N ASN A 191 9.60 25.49 -10.57
CA ASN A 191 8.32 26.03 -11.00
C ASN A 191 7.22 25.61 -10.01
N ILE A 192 7.12 26.34 -8.90
CA ILE A 192 6.19 26.06 -7.79
C ILE A 192 4.73 25.99 -8.25
N HIS A 193 4.34 26.79 -9.24
CA HIS A 193 2.95 26.83 -9.72
C HIS A 193 2.47 25.46 -10.22
N LYS A 194 3.37 24.69 -10.85
CA LYS A 194 3.06 23.34 -11.35
C LYS A 194 2.86 22.31 -10.24
N LEU A 195 3.50 22.50 -9.08
CA LEU A 195 3.29 21.65 -7.90
C LEU A 195 2.04 22.02 -7.11
N THR A 196 1.76 23.33 -6.99
CA THR A 196 0.64 23.82 -6.17
C THR A 196 -0.72 23.42 -6.72
N HIS A 197 -0.86 23.23 -8.03
CA HIS A 197 -2.14 22.96 -8.69
C HIS A 197 -2.13 21.61 -9.41
N VAL A 198 -1.43 20.61 -8.85
CA VAL A 198 -1.40 19.26 -9.42
C VAL A 198 -2.80 18.67 -9.38
N LYS A 199 -3.32 18.34 -10.56
CA LYS A 199 -4.54 17.55 -10.66
C LYS A 199 -4.24 16.09 -10.31
N PRO A 200 -5.16 15.38 -9.63
CA PRO A 200 -5.04 13.95 -9.44
C PRO A 200 -4.83 13.22 -10.76
N THR A 201 -3.91 12.28 -10.74
CA THR A 201 -3.58 11.41 -11.86
C THR A 201 -4.50 10.18 -11.84
N LEU A 202 -4.65 9.52 -12.99
CA LEU A 202 -5.44 8.28 -13.05
C LEU A 202 -4.79 7.19 -12.19
N TYR A 203 -3.46 7.16 -12.14
CA TYR A 203 -2.72 6.29 -11.21
C TYR A 203 -3.13 6.52 -9.76
N GLU A 204 -3.08 7.77 -9.29
CA GLU A 204 -3.36 8.08 -7.88
C GLU A 204 -4.77 7.66 -7.49
N MET A 205 -5.76 8.02 -8.31
CA MET A 205 -7.15 7.66 -8.04
C MET A 205 -7.39 6.15 -8.07
N ASP A 206 -6.85 5.43 -9.06
CA ASP A 206 -6.98 3.97 -9.15
C ASP A 206 -6.26 3.27 -7.99
N HIS A 207 -5.04 3.70 -7.65
CA HIS A 207 -4.29 3.12 -6.53
C HIS A 207 -5.07 3.28 -5.23
N ILE A 208 -5.55 4.50 -4.91
CA ILE A 208 -6.31 4.76 -3.68
C ILE A 208 -7.56 3.86 -3.62
N LEU A 209 -8.28 3.66 -4.73
CA LEU A 209 -9.44 2.76 -4.78
C LEU A 209 -9.07 1.30 -4.52
N ARG A 210 -8.03 0.78 -5.20
CA ARG A 210 -7.60 -0.61 -5.03
C ARG A 210 -7.10 -0.86 -3.62
N ALA A 211 -6.26 0.04 -3.12
CA ALA A 211 -5.67 -0.05 -1.80
C ALA A 211 -6.74 0.06 -0.72
N SER A 212 -7.60 1.08 -0.79
CA SER A 212 -8.69 1.25 0.18
C SER A 212 -9.65 0.06 0.21
N SER A 213 -10.02 -0.51 -0.94
CA SER A 213 -10.85 -1.71 -0.98
C SER A 213 -10.14 -2.93 -0.38
N THR A 214 -8.85 -3.13 -0.68
CA THR A 214 -8.07 -4.26 -0.15
C THR A 214 -7.83 -4.13 1.35
N ILE A 215 -7.46 -2.94 1.82
CA ILE A 215 -7.31 -2.60 3.25
C ILE A 215 -8.63 -2.87 3.95
N ALA A 216 -9.75 -2.37 3.42
CA ALA A 216 -11.05 -2.56 4.03
C ALA A 216 -11.46 -4.04 4.05
N ASP A 217 -11.17 -4.81 3.00
CA ASP A 217 -11.45 -6.25 2.98
C ASP A 217 -10.73 -7.00 4.10
N VAL A 218 -9.44 -6.74 4.28
CA VAL A 218 -8.62 -7.37 5.31
C VAL A 218 -9.01 -6.88 6.71
N ALA A 219 -9.10 -5.57 6.90
CA ALA A 219 -9.45 -4.97 8.19
C ALA A 219 -10.84 -5.37 8.66
N SER A 220 -11.85 -5.31 7.79
CA SER A 220 -13.22 -5.70 8.14
C SER A 220 -13.31 -7.17 8.54
N LEU A 221 -12.58 -8.06 7.84
CA LEU A 221 -12.58 -9.47 8.21
C LEU A 221 -12.02 -9.66 9.62
N ILE A 222 -10.95 -8.95 9.98
CA ILE A 222 -10.34 -9.03 11.32
C ILE A 222 -11.28 -8.44 12.38
N ILE A 223 -11.78 -7.23 12.16
CA ILE A 223 -12.63 -6.49 13.09
C ILE A 223 -13.94 -7.24 13.36
N LEU A 224 -14.63 -7.67 12.30
CA LEU A 224 -15.93 -8.31 12.42
C LEU A 224 -15.81 -9.67 13.14
N ARG A 225 -14.79 -10.47 12.82
CA ARG A 225 -14.55 -11.73 13.54
C ARG A 225 -14.16 -11.53 15.01
N ASN A 226 -13.54 -10.40 15.35
CA ASN A 226 -13.27 -10.06 16.75
C ASN A 226 -14.54 -9.69 17.52
N ARG A 227 -15.59 -9.15 16.87
CA ARG A 227 -16.87 -8.83 17.54
C ARG A 227 -17.59 -10.06 18.05
N ASP A 228 -17.45 -11.18 17.34
CA ASP A 228 -18.14 -12.43 17.67
C ASP A 228 -17.47 -13.21 18.82
N ARG A 229 -16.36 -12.70 19.37
CA ARG A 229 -15.66 -13.31 20.50
C ARG A 229 -16.32 -12.97 21.84
N ALA A 230 -16.20 -13.90 22.80
CA ALA A 230 -16.69 -13.70 24.15
C ALA A 230 -16.06 -12.44 24.80
N PRO A 231 -16.82 -11.66 25.59
CA PRO A 231 -16.34 -10.42 26.22
C PRO A 231 -15.10 -10.58 27.11
N ALA A 232 -14.80 -11.80 27.55
CA ALA A 232 -13.68 -12.13 28.43
C ALA A 232 -12.32 -12.25 27.71
N THR A 233 -12.29 -12.24 26.37
CA THR A 233 -11.04 -12.32 25.59
C THR A 233 -10.66 -10.97 24.99
N PRO A 234 -9.44 -10.45 25.24
CA PRO A 234 -8.93 -9.29 24.54
C PRO A 234 -8.97 -9.52 23.02
N GLY A 235 -9.68 -8.67 22.29
CA GLY A 235 -9.74 -8.72 20.84
C GLY A 235 -8.41 -8.30 20.20
N VAL A 236 -8.21 -8.67 18.93
CA VAL A 236 -7.06 -8.18 18.17
C VAL A 236 -7.33 -6.74 17.72
N SER A 237 -6.48 -5.81 18.15
CA SER A 237 -6.61 -4.40 17.73
C SER A 237 -6.10 -4.20 16.30
N VAL A 238 -6.73 -3.32 15.53
CA VAL A 238 -6.37 -3.03 14.13
C VAL A 238 -5.98 -1.56 13.96
N GLY A 239 -4.73 -1.32 13.58
CA GLY A 239 -4.22 -0.04 13.10
C GLY A 239 -4.14 -0.02 11.58
N ILE A 240 -4.44 1.13 10.97
CA ILE A 240 -4.25 1.39 9.55
C ILE A 240 -3.37 2.63 9.43
N THR A 241 -2.21 2.46 8.82
CA THR A 241 -1.27 3.54 8.55
C THR A 241 -1.20 3.82 7.07
N LEU A 242 -1.41 5.09 6.73
CA LEU A 242 -1.26 5.59 5.37
C LEU A 242 0.04 6.39 5.31
N ASP A 243 1.09 5.76 4.79
CA ASP A 243 2.40 6.36 4.53
C ASP A 243 2.34 7.12 3.21
N VAL A 244 2.05 8.41 3.30
CA VAL A 244 2.05 9.31 2.15
C VAL A 244 3.34 10.14 2.21
N PRO A 245 4.44 9.68 1.62
CA PRO A 245 5.77 10.26 1.83
C PRO A 245 5.90 11.67 1.26
N SER A 246 6.34 12.64 2.08
CA SER A 246 6.76 13.97 1.60
C SER A 246 8.28 14.11 1.50
N PHE A 247 9.01 13.44 2.38
CA PHE A 247 10.42 13.66 2.63
C PHE A 247 11.30 13.56 1.37
N GLN A 248 11.01 12.59 0.49
CA GLN A 248 11.76 12.39 -0.74
C GLN A 248 11.69 13.57 -1.71
N TYR A 249 10.65 14.41 -1.61
CA TYR A 249 10.49 15.57 -2.49
C TYR A 249 11.22 16.80 -1.98
N TYR A 250 11.61 16.82 -0.71
CA TYR A 250 12.43 17.90 -0.14
C TYR A 250 13.85 17.87 -0.69
N TYR A 251 14.38 16.68 -0.97
CA TYR A 251 15.71 16.53 -1.57
C TYR A 251 15.87 17.30 -2.88
N ASN A 252 14.87 17.22 -3.76
CA ASN A 252 14.96 17.85 -5.07
C ASN A 252 15.15 19.37 -4.96
N VAL A 253 14.47 20.02 -4.01
CA VAL A 253 14.63 21.47 -3.80
C VAL A 253 15.86 21.80 -2.95
N ALA A 254 16.25 20.91 -2.04
CA ALA A 254 17.50 21.03 -1.28
C ALA A 254 18.72 21.13 -2.19
N GLN A 255 18.80 20.23 -3.16
CA GLN A 255 19.88 20.22 -4.14
C GLN A 255 19.90 21.52 -4.96
N LYS A 256 18.74 22.07 -5.33
CA LYS A 256 18.67 23.32 -6.09
C LYS A 256 19.03 24.55 -5.27
N LEU A 257 18.76 24.54 -3.98
CA LEU A 257 19.20 25.59 -3.06
C LEU A 257 20.73 25.58 -2.94
N ASP A 258 21.32 24.40 -2.73
CA ASP A 258 22.78 24.21 -2.64
C ASP A 258 23.52 24.61 -3.93
N GLU A 259 22.93 24.29 -5.09
CA GLU A 259 23.43 24.69 -6.42
C GLU A 259 23.23 26.20 -6.72
N GLY A 260 22.62 26.98 -5.81
CA GLY A 260 22.31 28.40 -6.03
C GLY A 260 21.24 28.65 -7.11
N LEU A 261 20.50 27.61 -7.49
CA LEU A 261 19.46 27.64 -8.53
C LEU A 261 18.09 28.07 -8.00
N CYS A 262 17.89 28.18 -6.69
CA CYS A 262 16.68 28.77 -6.13
C CYS A 262 16.94 29.56 -4.85
N SER A 263 16.06 30.51 -4.53
CA SER A 263 16.13 31.22 -3.25
C SER A 263 15.57 30.37 -2.10
N SER A 264 15.93 30.68 -0.86
CA SER A 264 15.33 30.05 0.32
C SER A 264 13.81 30.20 0.35
N HIS A 265 13.29 31.32 -0.16
CA HIS A 265 11.85 31.55 -0.28
C HIS A 265 11.19 30.60 -1.30
N ASP A 266 11.84 30.34 -2.44
CA ASP A 266 11.33 29.36 -3.42
C ASP A 266 11.36 27.93 -2.84
N ALA A 267 12.39 27.61 -2.07
CA ALA A 267 12.49 26.35 -1.36
C ALA A 267 11.35 26.17 -0.34
N LEU A 268 11.05 27.20 0.46
CA LEU A 268 9.92 27.17 1.41
C LEU A 268 8.59 26.93 0.69
N LYS A 269 8.33 27.63 -0.41
CA LYS A 269 7.11 27.44 -1.19
C LYS A 269 7.00 26.04 -1.81
N TRP A 270 8.12 25.41 -2.18
CA TRP A 270 8.14 24.02 -2.63
C TRP A 270 7.73 23.06 -1.52
N LEU A 271 8.26 23.24 -0.31
CA LEU A 271 7.90 22.45 0.86
C LEU A 271 6.42 22.62 1.19
N GLU A 272 5.92 23.85 1.21
CA GLU A 272 4.49 24.15 1.43
C GLU A 272 3.58 23.50 0.38
N ALA A 273 3.98 23.52 -0.90
CA ALA A 273 3.23 22.86 -1.97
C ALA A 273 3.24 21.33 -1.82
N THR A 274 4.37 20.74 -1.43
CA THR A 274 4.50 19.31 -1.13
C THR A 274 3.61 18.92 0.04
N GLU A 275 3.59 19.73 1.10
CA GLU A 275 2.78 19.50 2.29
C GLU A 275 1.28 19.60 2.03
N ARG A 276 0.87 20.63 1.29
CA ARG A 276 -0.52 20.78 0.87
C ARG A 276 -0.96 19.54 0.09
N ARG A 277 -0.13 19.09 -0.85
CA ARG A 277 -0.41 17.89 -1.63
C ARG A 277 -0.47 16.64 -0.76
N HIS A 278 0.41 16.53 0.23
CA HIS A 278 0.36 15.46 1.22
C HIS A 278 -0.99 15.43 1.94
N ASP A 279 -1.42 16.54 2.52
CA ASP A 279 -2.68 16.63 3.24
C ASP A 279 -3.87 16.23 2.33
N GLU A 280 -3.89 16.74 1.09
CA GLU A 280 -4.93 16.40 0.09
C GLU A 280 -5.00 14.90 -0.22
N VAL A 281 -3.85 14.27 -0.48
CA VAL A 281 -3.77 12.85 -0.83
C VAL A 281 -4.10 11.98 0.39
N CYS A 282 -3.60 12.35 1.57
CA CYS A 282 -3.93 11.69 2.83
C CYS A 282 -5.43 11.74 3.10
N ASP A 283 -6.06 12.92 3.09
CA ASP A 283 -7.49 13.07 3.35
C ASP A 283 -8.31 12.23 2.36
N ALA A 284 -7.96 12.25 1.07
CA ALA A 284 -8.61 11.45 0.05
C ALA A 284 -8.48 9.94 0.29
N PHE A 285 -7.28 9.47 0.65
CA PHE A 285 -7.01 8.06 0.90
C PHE A 285 -7.72 7.58 2.18
N GLN A 286 -7.69 8.38 3.25
CA GLN A 286 -8.43 8.11 4.49
C GLN A 286 -9.93 8.01 4.25
N ASN A 287 -10.49 8.97 3.51
CA ASN A 287 -11.91 8.97 3.17
C ASN A 287 -12.28 7.73 2.35
N ALA A 288 -11.47 7.35 1.37
CA ALA A 288 -11.69 6.14 0.58
C ALA A 288 -11.68 4.86 1.45
N VAL A 289 -10.70 4.73 2.37
CA VAL A 289 -10.64 3.62 3.34
C VAL A 289 -11.88 3.62 4.24
N GLY A 290 -12.26 4.76 4.82
CA GLY A 290 -13.42 4.89 5.69
C GLY A 290 -14.73 4.52 4.99
N ILE A 291 -14.94 4.98 3.76
CA ILE A 291 -16.10 4.60 2.94
C ILE A 291 -16.10 3.09 2.67
N ALA A 292 -14.94 2.52 2.29
CA ALA A 292 -14.82 1.11 2.00
C ALA A 292 -15.07 0.22 3.23
N LEU A 293 -14.60 0.63 4.42
CA LEU A 293 -14.85 -0.04 5.69
C LEU A 293 -16.34 0.02 6.08
N LYS A 294 -16.95 1.20 5.94
CA LYS A 294 -18.39 1.38 6.22
C LYS A 294 -19.25 0.50 5.33
N LYS A 295 -18.91 0.37 4.04
CA LYS A 295 -19.60 -0.54 3.10
C LYS A 295 -19.58 -1.99 3.58
N ARG A 296 -18.57 -2.40 4.34
CA ARG A 296 -18.40 -3.74 4.93
C ARG A 296 -18.98 -3.89 6.34
N GLY A 297 -19.64 -2.86 6.88
CA GLY A 297 -20.30 -2.92 8.19
C GLY A 297 -19.39 -2.64 9.40
N VAL A 298 -18.20 -2.06 9.17
CA VAL A 298 -17.30 -1.59 10.23
C VAL A 298 -17.69 -0.16 10.64
N VAL A 299 -17.77 0.10 11.94
CA VAL A 299 -18.11 1.44 12.46
C VAL A 299 -16.84 2.19 12.85
N GLN A 300 -16.91 3.53 12.82
CA GLN A 300 -15.79 4.37 13.23
C GLN A 300 -15.49 4.16 14.73
N GLY A 301 -14.21 4.05 15.09
CA GLY A 301 -13.76 3.78 16.47
C GLY A 301 -13.28 2.33 16.70
N GLU A 302 -13.55 1.42 15.78
CA GLU A 302 -13.03 0.03 15.84
C GLU A 302 -11.65 -0.14 15.19
N TYR A 303 -11.17 0.93 14.56
CA TYR A 303 -9.89 1.01 13.90
C TYR A 303 -9.32 2.43 14.10
N GLY A 304 -8.00 2.55 14.14
CA GLY A 304 -7.31 3.82 14.02
C GLY A 304 -6.79 4.00 12.60
N ILE A 305 -7.10 5.13 11.94
CA ILE A 305 -6.35 5.55 10.74
C ILE A 305 -5.41 6.67 11.15
N VAL A 306 -4.12 6.46 10.94
CA VAL A 306 -3.09 7.47 11.22
C VAL A 306 -2.52 7.94 9.89
N PRO A 307 -2.71 9.22 9.51
CA PRO A 307 -1.94 9.83 8.43
C PRO A 307 -0.53 10.05 8.95
N GLU A 308 0.45 9.39 8.32
CA GLU A 308 1.84 9.50 8.74
C GLU A 308 2.48 10.70 8.03
N PHE A 309 2.71 11.77 8.77
CA PHE A 309 3.41 12.95 8.23
C PHE A 309 4.48 13.52 9.14
N LEU A 310 4.33 13.38 10.45
CA LEU A 310 5.18 14.10 11.41
C LEU A 310 6.30 13.25 12.03
N ALA A 311 6.43 11.99 11.64
CA ALA A 311 7.31 11.04 12.30
C ALA A 311 8.78 11.31 11.97
N ALA A 312 9.22 11.28 10.71
CA ALA A 312 10.66 11.33 10.37
C ALA A 312 11.47 12.43 11.08
N LEU A 313 11.01 13.68 11.07
CA LEU A 313 11.74 14.82 11.67
C LEU A 313 11.50 14.98 13.18
N SER A 314 10.32 14.65 13.69
CA SER A 314 10.08 14.64 15.15
C SER A 314 10.78 13.46 15.83
N ILE A 315 10.91 12.34 15.14
CA ILE A 315 11.68 11.16 15.53
C ILE A 315 13.15 11.53 15.65
N LEU A 316 13.71 12.30 14.71
CA LEU A 316 15.10 12.78 14.85
C LEU A 316 15.32 13.76 16.00
N LYS A 317 14.27 14.39 16.55
CA LYS A 317 14.34 15.42 17.60
C LYS A 317 13.86 14.97 19.00
N SER A 318 13.20 13.82 19.15
CA SER A 318 12.55 13.37 20.40
C SER A 318 12.98 11.94 20.79
N ASP A 319 12.29 11.30 21.75
CA ASP A 319 12.45 9.86 22.10
C ASP A 319 12.37 8.92 20.88
N GLY A 320 11.78 9.36 19.75
CA GLY A 320 11.89 8.65 18.48
C GLY A 320 13.33 8.47 17.98
N GLY A 321 14.27 9.26 18.46
CA GLY A 321 15.69 9.16 18.15
C GLY A 321 16.24 7.83 18.66
N VAL A 322 15.69 7.28 19.75
CA VAL A 322 16.05 5.95 20.25
C VAL A 322 15.63 4.87 19.25
N VAL A 323 14.38 4.90 18.77
CA VAL A 323 13.86 3.90 17.82
C VAL A 323 14.56 4.02 16.46
N TRP A 324 14.83 5.24 16.00
CA TRP A 324 15.64 5.47 14.80
C TRP A 324 17.08 4.98 14.98
N ASN A 325 17.71 5.23 16.12
CA ASN A 325 19.05 4.73 16.40
C ASN A 325 19.08 3.20 16.45
N ASP A 326 18.07 2.57 17.07
CA ASP A 326 17.94 1.10 17.09
C ASP A 326 17.80 0.54 15.68
N PHE A 327 17.00 1.20 14.83
CA PHE A 327 16.89 0.90 13.42
C PHE A 327 18.23 1.07 12.69
N TYR A 328 18.89 2.21 12.85
CA TYR A 328 20.14 2.55 12.18
C TYR A 328 21.25 1.57 12.56
N ASN A 329 21.28 1.14 13.82
CA ASN A 329 22.19 0.13 14.36
C ASN A 329 21.95 -1.30 13.81
N LEU A 330 20.84 -1.54 13.12
CA LEU A 330 20.63 -2.80 12.38
C LEU A 330 21.29 -2.79 10.99
N LEU A 331 21.58 -1.60 10.46
CA LEU A 331 22.15 -1.44 9.13
C LEU A 331 23.65 -1.72 9.18
N LYS A 332 24.15 -2.49 8.22
CA LYS A 332 25.60 -2.59 8.02
C LYS A 332 26.12 -1.25 7.52
N GLU A 333 27.38 -0.93 7.80
CA GLU A 333 28.02 0.31 7.35
C GLU A 333 27.84 0.56 5.84
N LYS A 334 28.01 -0.47 5.01
CA LYS A 334 27.79 -0.39 3.55
C LYS A 334 26.34 -0.11 3.12
N GLU A 335 25.38 -0.32 4.02
CA GLU A 335 23.94 -0.16 3.80
C GLU A 335 23.40 1.16 4.39
N GLN A 336 24.24 1.89 5.13
CA GLN A 336 23.92 3.22 5.63
C GLN A 336 23.76 4.21 4.46
N PRO A 337 22.88 5.20 4.59
CA PRO A 337 22.60 6.14 3.53
C PRO A 337 23.82 7.03 3.29
N LYS A 338 24.27 7.09 2.03
CA LYS A 338 25.43 7.91 1.60
C LYS A 338 25.03 9.25 1.00
N ASP A 339 23.75 9.39 0.68
CA ASP A 339 23.15 10.57 0.11
C ASP A 339 21.69 10.67 0.59
N PHE A 340 21.09 11.83 0.37
CA PHE A 340 19.70 12.11 0.72
C PHE A 340 18.70 11.17 0.04
N ARG A 341 19.00 10.69 -1.17
CA ARG A 341 18.10 9.78 -1.90
C ARG A 341 18.05 8.42 -1.21
N ALA A 342 19.20 7.89 -0.81
CA ALA A 342 19.34 6.68 -0.04
C ALA A 342 18.70 6.82 1.35
N LEU A 343 18.81 8.00 1.97
CA LEU A 343 18.12 8.32 3.22
C LEU A 343 16.60 8.31 3.05
N GLY A 344 16.07 8.92 1.99
CA GLY A 344 14.63 8.90 1.69
C GLY A 344 14.09 7.49 1.48
N TYR A 345 14.81 6.65 0.71
CA TYR A 345 14.46 5.22 0.58
C TYR A 345 14.47 4.50 1.93
N LEU A 346 15.45 4.81 2.78
CA LEU A 346 15.60 4.18 4.08
C LEU A 346 14.50 4.58 5.06
N PHE A 347 13.97 5.80 4.96
CA PHE A 347 12.83 6.22 5.77
C PHE A 347 11.59 5.36 5.55
N TYR A 348 11.27 4.96 4.32
CA TYR A 348 10.17 4.00 4.08
C TYR A 348 10.38 2.66 4.79
N VAL A 349 11.61 2.18 4.77
CA VAL A 349 11.96 0.92 5.45
C VAL A 349 11.82 1.10 6.95
N PHE A 350 12.24 2.25 7.48
CA PHE A 350 12.07 2.61 8.87
C PHE A 350 10.58 2.70 9.27
N GLU A 351 9.72 3.35 8.48
CA GLU A 351 8.30 3.50 8.80
C GLU A 351 7.59 2.14 8.95
N VAL A 352 7.95 1.16 8.12
CA VAL A 352 7.47 -0.22 8.31
C VAL A 352 8.10 -0.88 9.54
N MET A 353 9.40 -0.70 9.75
CA MET A 353 10.16 -1.37 10.82
C MET A 353 9.89 -0.82 12.22
N ARG A 354 9.52 0.45 12.35
CA ARG A 354 9.34 1.13 13.64
C ARG A 354 8.30 0.41 14.50
N TYR A 355 7.27 -0.16 13.90
CA TYR A 355 6.21 -0.88 14.60
C TYR A 355 6.73 -2.14 15.28
N ALA A 356 7.73 -2.79 14.68
CA ALA A 356 8.43 -3.93 15.26
C ALA A 356 9.42 -3.48 16.34
N LEU A 357 10.12 -2.36 16.12
CA LEU A 357 11.12 -1.82 17.06
C LEU A 357 10.50 -1.24 18.33
N GLN A 358 9.35 -0.57 18.23
CA GLN A 358 8.62 -0.04 19.38
C GLN A 358 8.16 -1.13 20.37
N GLN A 359 8.08 -2.41 19.94
CA GLN A 359 7.79 -3.54 20.81
C GLN A 359 8.96 -3.91 21.74
N GLU A 360 10.18 -3.46 21.43
CA GLU A 360 11.39 -3.81 22.19
C GLU A 360 11.60 -2.94 23.44
N ILE A 361 10.84 -1.85 23.63
CA ILE A 361 10.97 -0.98 24.81
C ILE A 361 10.22 -1.61 25.99
N PRO A 362 10.91 -2.09 27.05
CA PRO A 362 10.26 -2.55 28.26
C PRO A 362 9.48 -1.39 28.88
N VAL A 363 8.26 -1.64 29.34
CA VAL A 363 7.42 -0.67 30.09
C VAL A 363 8.20 -0.03 31.25
N SER A 364 9.18 -0.75 31.81
CA SER A 364 10.10 -0.29 32.87
C SER A 364 10.98 0.91 32.50
N ARG A 365 11.14 1.27 31.22
CA ARG A 365 11.87 2.49 30.79
C ARG A 365 10.99 3.73 30.63
N ARG A 366 9.67 3.64 30.83
CA ARG A 366 8.72 4.77 30.72
C ARG A 366 8.34 5.41 32.04
N ILE A 367 8.78 4.88 33.17
CA ILE A 367 8.59 5.53 34.47
C ILE A 367 9.78 6.48 34.69
N PRO A 368 9.58 7.80 34.76
CA PRO A 368 10.64 8.72 35.14
C PRO A 368 11.13 8.32 36.54
N ALA A 369 12.45 8.32 36.76
CA ALA A 369 13.09 8.00 38.04
C ALA A 369 12.74 8.96 39.21
N SER A 370 11.66 9.75 39.09
CA SER A 370 11.27 10.79 40.04
C SER A 370 10.03 10.44 40.89
N LEU A 371 9.63 9.16 40.95
CA LEU A 371 8.46 8.70 41.73
C LEU A 371 8.80 7.58 42.72
N ASP A 372 9.99 7.61 43.31
CA ASP A 372 10.47 6.64 44.31
C ASP A 372 9.90 6.84 45.74
N HIS A 373 8.86 7.66 45.91
CA HIS A 373 8.37 8.06 47.25
C HIS A 373 6.87 7.94 47.50
N LEU A 374 6.14 7.10 46.77
CA LEU A 374 4.75 6.77 47.14
C LEU A 374 4.56 5.26 47.31
N ASP A 375 3.94 4.93 48.45
CA ASP A 375 3.82 3.61 49.05
C ASP A 375 3.51 2.47 48.08
N LYS A 376 4.27 1.39 48.22
CA LYS A 376 4.03 0.09 47.59
C LYS A 376 2.62 -0.40 47.92
N PRO A 377 1.72 -0.61 46.95
CA PRO A 377 0.62 -1.54 47.14
C PRO A 377 1.21 -2.96 47.09
N ALA A 378 0.86 -3.73 48.09
CA ALA A 378 1.23 -5.12 48.25
C ALA A 378 0.66 -5.99 47.11
N ILE A 379 1.46 -6.98 46.69
CA ILE A 379 1.05 -8.23 46.02
C ILE A 379 0.60 -8.07 44.55
N PHE A 380 1.57 -8.01 43.63
CA PHE A 380 1.41 -8.65 42.33
C PHE A 380 1.98 -10.06 42.43
N SER A 381 1.12 -11.06 42.31
CA SER A 381 1.51 -12.47 42.33
C SER A 381 2.42 -12.79 41.14
N GLU A 382 3.50 -13.50 41.44
CA GLU A 382 4.62 -13.87 40.56
C GLU A 382 4.29 -14.99 39.53
N THR A 383 3.03 -15.14 39.08
CA THR A 383 2.59 -16.38 38.38
C THR A 383 1.92 -16.21 37.01
N THR A 384 2.01 -15.05 36.37
CA THR A 384 1.72 -14.97 34.93
C THR A 384 2.85 -14.21 34.26
N MET A 385 3.75 -14.93 33.58
CA MET A 385 4.61 -14.32 32.57
C MET A 385 3.67 -13.65 31.56
N GLU A 386 3.47 -12.34 31.68
CA GLU A 386 2.70 -11.57 30.70
C GLU A 386 3.42 -11.71 29.36
N ARG A 387 2.83 -12.52 28.48
CA ARG A 387 3.32 -12.71 27.13
C ARG A 387 3.43 -11.34 26.46
N ARG A 388 4.62 -10.97 26.00
CA ARG A 388 4.82 -9.72 25.28
C ARG A 388 3.88 -9.66 24.06
N PRO A 389 3.21 -8.53 23.82
CA PRO A 389 2.26 -8.43 22.74
C PRO A 389 2.98 -8.63 21.39
N ARG A 390 2.48 -9.53 20.56
CA ARG A 390 3.03 -9.80 19.22
C ARG A 390 2.24 -9.04 18.17
N ARG A 391 2.96 -8.30 17.31
CA ARG A 391 2.35 -7.57 16.18
C ARG A 391 2.43 -8.36 14.87
N LEU A 392 1.37 -8.27 14.08
CA LEU A 392 1.36 -8.65 12.68
C LEU A 392 1.36 -7.37 11.84
N LEU A 393 2.33 -7.24 10.94
CA LEU A 393 2.35 -6.18 9.94
C LEU A 393 1.79 -6.74 8.63
N ILE A 394 0.84 -6.03 8.03
CA ILE A 394 0.30 -6.38 6.71
C ILE A 394 0.53 -5.18 5.81
N SER A 395 1.42 -5.29 4.83
CA SER A 395 1.53 -4.26 3.80
C SER A 395 0.56 -4.51 2.66
N VAL A 396 -0.09 -3.44 2.18
CA VAL A 396 -0.97 -3.44 1.02
C VAL A 396 -0.44 -2.42 0.02
N ASP A 397 0.14 -2.89 -1.08
CA ASP A 397 0.86 -2.01 -1.99
C ASP A 397 0.93 -2.54 -3.43
N ASP A 398 1.50 -1.74 -4.33
CA ASP A 398 1.93 -2.19 -5.63
C ASP A 398 3.24 -2.99 -5.53
N ARG A 399 3.40 -3.97 -6.43
CA ARG A 399 4.59 -4.84 -6.46
C ARG A 399 5.91 -4.09 -6.68
N ASP A 400 5.88 -2.89 -7.23
CA ASP A 400 7.07 -2.07 -7.45
C ASP A 400 7.74 -1.66 -6.12
N GLU A 401 6.96 -1.53 -5.05
CA GLU A 401 7.45 -1.18 -3.70
C GLU A 401 8.05 -2.36 -2.94
N ARG A 402 8.07 -3.55 -3.55
CA ARG A 402 8.59 -4.79 -2.95
C ARG A 402 10.01 -4.66 -2.39
N LYS A 403 10.83 -3.76 -2.94
CA LYS A 403 12.20 -3.55 -2.44
C LYS A 403 12.19 -3.06 -0.99
N ILE A 404 11.25 -2.18 -0.62
CA ILE A 404 11.09 -1.69 0.77
C ILE A 404 10.83 -2.88 1.68
N TYR A 405 9.77 -3.64 1.39
CA TYR A 405 9.35 -4.77 2.22
C TYR A 405 10.38 -5.90 2.26
N THR A 406 11.06 -6.19 1.15
CA THR A 406 12.16 -7.17 1.12
C THR A 406 13.28 -6.76 2.09
N ARG A 407 13.60 -5.46 2.17
CA ARG A 407 14.58 -4.95 3.12
C ARG A 407 14.06 -5.07 4.54
N CYS A 408 12.80 -4.74 4.81
CA CYS A 408 12.16 -4.96 6.11
C CYS A 408 12.22 -6.42 6.55
N GLN A 409 11.90 -7.38 5.67
CA GLN A 409 12.01 -8.82 5.98
C GLN A 409 13.43 -9.23 6.38
N ASN A 410 14.45 -8.67 5.70
CA ASN A 410 15.84 -8.94 6.05
C ASN A 410 16.23 -8.35 7.40
N LEU A 411 15.76 -7.13 7.72
CA LEU A 411 15.98 -6.52 9.02
C LEU A 411 15.25 -7.30 10.13
N LEU A 412 13.99 -7.70 9.93
CA LEU A 412 13.26 -8.56 10.88
C LEU A 412 13.97 -9.90 11.13
N LYS A 413 14.68 -10.45 10.14
CA LYS A 413 15.52 -11.65 10.35
C LYS A 413 16.76 -11.35 11.22
N ILE A 414 17.30 -10.15 11.14
CA ILE A 414 18.42 -9.71 12.00
C ILE A 414 17.91 -9.48 13.42
N LEU A 415 16.77 -8.78 13.61
CA LEU A 415 16.16 -8.60 14.94
C LEU A 415 15.93 -9.94 15.64
N ARG A 416 15.35 -10.93 14.94
CA ARG A 416 15.07 -12.28 15.49
C ARG A 416 16.32 -13.01 16.02
N LYS A 417 17.52 -12.61 15.61
CA LYS A 417 18.79 -13.22 16.03
C LYS A 417 19.46 -12.49 17.19
N ARG A 418 18.94 -11.33 17.62
CA ARG A 418 19.53 -10.57 18.71
C ARG A 418 19.26 -11.27 20.05
N PRO A 419 20.28 -11.42 20.92
CA PRO A 419 20.04 -11.82 22.30
C PRO A 419 19.16 -10.75 22.96
N ASN A 420 18.13 -11.16 23.71
CA ASN A 420 17.12 -10.30 24.38
C ASN A 420 15.88 -9.90 23.55
N VAL A 421 15.75 -10.37 22.30
CA VAL A 421 14.53 -10.18 21.51
C VAL A 421 13.70 -11.46 21.52
N GLU A 422 12.68 -11.50 22.39
CA GLU A 422 11.83 -12.70 22.57
C GLU A 422 10.74 -12.83 21.49
N VAL A 423 10.19 -11.71 21.04
CA VAL A 423 9.07 -11.66 20.10
C VAL A 423 9.38 -10.61 19.03
N VAL A 424 9.32 -11.04 17.76
CA VAL A 424 9.47 -10.15 16.61
C VAL A 424 8.20 -10.20 15.78
N SER A 425 7.79 -9.05 15.25
CA SER A 425 6.64 -8.96 14.36
C SER A 425 6.85 -9.76 13.07
N ASP A 426 5.76 -10.29 12.53
CA ASP A 426 5.77 -10.87 11.18
C ASP A 426 5.26 -9.85 10.18
N LEU A 427 5.74 -9.98 8.94
CA LEU A 427 5.35 -9.11 7.84
C LEU A 427 4.75 -9.96 6.73
N VAL A 428 3.48 -9.69 6.43
CA VAL A 428 2.74 -10.21 5.29
C VAL A 428 2.65 -9.10 4.25
N GLU A 429 3.06 -9.41 3.03
CA GLU A 429 3.04 -8.47 1.91
C GLU A 429 1.90 -8.86 0.96
N LEU A 430 0.95 -7.95 0.77
CA LEU A 430 -0.19 -8.09 -0.14
C LEU A 430 0.02 -7.13 -1.32
N TYR A 431 0.36 -7.70 -2.47
CA TYR A 431 0.52 -6.92 -3.68
C TYR A 431 -0.73 -6.97 -4.54
N MET A 432 -1.31 -5.81 -4.80
CA MET A 432 -2.54 -5.70 -5.57
C MET A 432 -2.26 -5.93 -7.06
N CYS A 433 -3.14 -6.68 -7.74
CA CYS A 433 -3.11 -6.73 -9.20
C CYS A 433 -3.49 -5.36 -9.76
N ARG A 434 -2.59 -4.81 -10.57
CA ARG A 434 -2.88 -3.62 -11.37
C ARG A 434 -3.95 -3.96 -12.40
N ARG A 435 -5.07 -3.23 -12.38
CA ARG A 435 -6.21 -3.46 -13.30
C ARG A 435 -6.04 -2.76 -14.63
N ILE A 436 -5.28 -1.68 -14.59
CA ILE A 436 -5.14 -0.81 -15.72
C ILE A 436 -3.76 -1.09 -16.33
N PHE A 437 -3.73 -1.34 -17.64
CA PHE A 437 -2.53 -1.38 -18.49
C PHE A 437 -1.79 -2.71 -18.56
N VAL A 438 -2.43 -3.61 -19.28
CA VAL A 438 -1.67 -4.53 -20.12
C VAL A 438 -1.31 -3.74 -21.38
N ASN A 439 -0.04 -3.79 -21.76
CA ASN A 439 0.49 -3.00 -22.85
C ASN A 439 0.39 -3.79 -24.17
N SER A 440 -0.36 -3.27 -25.15
CA SER A 440 -0.27 -3.69 -26.55
C SER A 440 0.34 -2.63 -27.47
N ASN A 441 0.91 -1.54 -26.94
CA ASN A 441 1.56 -0.49 -27.72
C ASN A 441 2.98 -0.83 -28.23
N GLY A 442 3.51 -2.01 -27.91
CA GLY A 442 4.84 -2.45 -28.37
C GLY A 442 6.04 -1.74 -27.74
N CYS A 443 5.84 -0.59 -27.07
CA CYS A 443 6.89 0.21 -26.41
C CYS A 443 7.13 -0.18 -24.95
N GLY A 444 6.22 -0.91 -24.31
CA GLY A 444 6.35 -1.33 -22.91
C GLY A 444 5.92 -0.36 -21.82
N ASP A 445 5.60 0.84 -22.25
CA ASP A 445 5.04 1.92 -21.46
C ASP A 445 3.65 1.53 -20.92
N GLY A 446 3.54 1.38 -19.60
CA GLY A 446 2.25 1.24 -18.92
C GLY A 446 1.81 2.60 -18.42
N LEU A 447 0.52 2.91 -18.37
CA LEU A 447 0.05 4.25 -17.99
C LEU A 447 0.45 4.65 -16.56
N TYR A 448 0.85 3.71 -15.70
CA TYR A 448 1.38 4.05 -14.39
C TYR A 448 2.77 4.70 -14.47
N ARG A 449 3.52 4.44 -15.56
CA ARG A 449 4.76 5.14 -15.90
C ARG A 449 4.50 6.35 -16.79
N ASP A 450 3.59 6.18 -17.73
CA ASP A 450 3.29 7.15 -18.79
C ASP A 450 1.88 7.70 -18.64
N ASP A 451 1.54 8.11 -17.43
CA ASP A 451 0.21 8.63 -17.12
C ASP A 451 -0.06 9.84 -18.04
N PRO A 452 -1.08 9.78 -18.93
CA PRO A 452 -1.44 10.89 -19.79
C PRO A 452 -1.89 12.08 -18.94
N SER A 453 -2.34 11.84 -17.70
CA SER A 453 -2.76 12.87 -16.77
C SER A 453 -1.69 13.97 -16.65
N PRO A 454 -2.12 15.25 -16.66
CA PRO A 454 -3.51 15.72 -16.60
C PRO A 454 -4.27 15.74 -17.95
N ALA A 455 -3.70 15.20 -19.04
CA ALA A 455 -4.41 15.11 -20.32
C ALA A 455 -5.55 14.08 -20.25
N VAL A 456 -6.67 14.40 -20.89
CA VAL A 456 -7.86 13.54 -20.96
C VAL A 456 -7.54 12.35 -21.87
N PRO A 457 -7.63 11.10 -21.38
CA PRO A 457 -7.37 9.93 -22.20
C PRO A 457 -8.46 9.75 -23.26
N ARG A 458 -8.07 9.29 -24.45
CA ARG A 458 -9.01 8.83 -25.49
C ARG A 458 -9.43 7.40 -25.18
N VAL A 459 -10.72 7.12 -25.14
CA VAL A 459 -11.26 5.78 -24.89
C VAL A 459 -11.87 5.21 -26.16
N LEU A 460 -11.50 3.98 -26.49
CA LEU A 460 -12.13 3.20 -27.55
C LEU A 460 -13.35 2.46 -26.98
N LEU A 461 -14.55 2.87 -27.38
CA LEU A 461 -15.80 2.21 -26.98
C LEU A 461 -16.08 1.03 -27.93
N GLN A 462 -15.87 -0.18 -27.45
CA GLN A 462 -16.16 -1.39 -28.22
C GLN A 462 -17.68 -1.64 -28.22
N GLY A 463 -18.39 -1.17 -29.26
CA GLY A 463 -19.84 -1.37 -29.38
C GLY A 463 -20.62 -0.38 -30.25
N CYS A 464 -20.04 0.76 -30.63
CA CYS A 464 -20.68 1.67 -31.59
C CYS A 464 -20.45 1.22 -33.04
N LYS A 465 -21.02 0.07 -33.43
CA LYS A 465 -21.20 -0.22 -34.85
C LYS A 465 -22.34 0.67 -35.36
N ARG A 466 -22.02 1.72 -36.10
CA ARG A 466 -23.00 2.28 -37.06
C ARG A 466 -23.10 1.29 -38.20
N GLU A 467 -24.33 0.97 -38.62
CA GLU A 467 -24.66 -0.10 -39.55
C GLU A 467 -24.17 0.11 -41.01
N GLU A 468 -23.42 1.17 -41.31
CA GLU A 468 -23.00 1.44 -42.69
C GLU A 468 -21.51 1.77 -42.76
N ASP A 469 -20.77 0.83 -43.36
CA ASP A 469 -19.50 0.97 -44.08
C ASP A 469 -18.45 1.96 -43.52
N SER A 470 -17.68 1.46 -42.57
CA SER A 470 -16.24 1.67 -42.36
C SER A 470 -15.92 1.20 -40.93
N GLU A 471 -14.78 0.55 -40.70
CA GLU A 471 -14.25 0.28 -39.36
C GLU A 471 -13.83 1.59 -38.66
N SER A 472 -14.74 2.55 -38.55
CA SER A 472 -14.53 3.79 -37.81
C SER A 472 -14.65 3.48 -36.33
N HIS A 473 -13.50 3.15 -35.74
CA HIS A 473 -13.34 3.15 -34.31
C HIS A 473 -13.66 4.55 -33.75
N SER A 474 -14.81 4.70 -33.08
CA SER A 474 -15.14 5.95 -32.41
C SER A 474 -14.37 6.07 -31.09
N TYR A 475 -13.44 7.00 -31.05
CA TYR A 475 -12.74 7.40 -29.84
C TYR A 475 -13.54 8.51 -29.14
N VAL A 476 -13.70 8.40 -27.82
CA VAL A 476 -14.33 9.43 -27.00
C VAL A 476 -13.32 9.91 -25.97
N ASN A 477 -13.20 11.23 -25.78
CA ASN A 477 -12.44 11.79 -24.66
C ASN A 477 -13.24 11.50 -23.38
N MET A 478 -12.65 10.76 -22.44
CA MET A 478 -13.30 10.36 -21.20
C MET A 478 -12.55 10.95 -20.02
N GLU A 479 -13.25 11.67 -19.15
CA GLU A 479 -12.64 12.22 -17.94
C GLU A 479 -12.14 11.08 -17.04
N GLN A 480 -11.08 11.33 -16.26
CA GLN A 480 -10.46 10.28 -15.43
C GLN A 480 -11.48 9.63 -14.46
N GLN A 481 -12.40 10.42 -13.91
CA GLN A 481 -13.46 9.91 -13.04
C GLN A 481 -14.43 8.98 -13.77
N GLU A 482 -14.70 9.23 -15.04
CA GLU A 482 -15.56 8.37 -15.87
C GLU A 482 -14.86 7.05 -16.21
N VAL A 483 -13.54 7.08 -16.44
CA VAL A 483 -12.72 5.87 -16.57
C VAL A 483 -12.83 5.01 -15.31
N LEU A 484 -12.76 5.62 -14.13
CA LEU A 484 -12.90 4.90 -12.87
C LEU A 484 -14.32 4.39 -12.64
N ARG A 485 -15.37 5.15 -13.01
CA ARG A 485 -16.75 4.66 -12.98
C ARG A 485 -16.93 3.41 -13.85
N HIS A 486 -16.28 3.35 -15.01
CA HIS A 486 -16.30 2.14 -15.85
C HIS A 486 -15.59 0.94 -15.20
N LEU A 487 -14.49 1.19 -14.46
CA LEU A 487 -13.70 0.13 -13.81
C LEU A 487 -14.32 -0.39 -12.49
N TYR A 488 -14.96 0.49 -11.72
CA TYR A 488 -15.44 0.21 -10.37
C TYR A 488 -16.96 0.18 -10.25
N GLY A 489 -17.67 0.54 -11.32
CA GLY A 489 -19.13 0.56 -11.38
C GLY A 489 -19.75 1.92 -11.04
N PRO A 490 -21.08 2.04 -11.18
CA PRO A 490 -21.81 3.29 -11.01
C PRO A 490 -21.79 3.83 -9.57
N ASP A 491 -21.61 2.95 -8.58
CA ASP A 491 -21.52 3.31 -7.15
C ASP A 491 -20.15 3.88 -6.73
N PHE A 492 -19.30 4.18 -7.72
CA PHE A 492 -18.07 4.94 -7.52
C PHE A 492 -18.40 6.36 -7.08
N VAL A 493 -17.90 6.73 -5.90
CA VAL A 493 -17.97 8.09 -5.38
C VAL A 493 -16.58 8.70 -5.54
N PRO A 494 -16.41 9.81 -6.29
CA PRO A 494 -15.14 10.50 -6.35
C PRO A 494 -14.78 11.04 -4.95
N PHE A 495 -13.57 10.73 -4.48
CA PHE A 495 -13.04 11.15 -3.16
C PHE A 495 -11.88 12.14 -3.28
N LEU A 496 -11.56 12.55 -4.51
CA LEU A 496 -10.55 13.55 -4.86
C LEU A 496 -11.18 14.80 -5.48
N GLU A 497 -12.31 15.25 -4.92
CA GLU A 497 -12.66 16.67 -5.10
C GLU A 497 -11.77 17.51 -4.19
N PRO A 498 -11.28 18.68 -4.63
CA PRO A 498 -10.46 19.55 -3.79
C PRO A 498 -11.23 19.89 -2.52
N SER A 499 -10.87 19.21 -1.44
CA SER A 499 -11.29 19.58 -0.11
C SER A 499 -10.86 21.03 0.11
N ARG A 500 -11.76 21.91 0.56
CA ARG A 500 -11.38 23.21 1.13
C ARG A 500 -10.68 23.03 2.49
N ALA A 501 -9.88 21.97 2.65
CA ALA A 501 -9.13 21.72 3.87
C ALA A 501 -8.13 22.85 4.06
N VAL A 502 -8.18 23.45 5.24
CA VAL A 502 -7.11 24.30 5.73
C VAL A 502 -5.90 23.38 5.96
N PRO A 503 -4.70 23.68 5.43
CA PRO A 503 -3.51 22.85 5.64
C PRO A 503 -3.32 22.59 7.13
N ARG A 504 -3.27 21.31 7.53
CA ARG A 504 -3.12 20.96 8.96
C ARG A 504 -1.71 21.31 9.46
N CYS A 505 -0.75 21.37 8.53
CA CYS A 505 0.66 21.64 8.80
C CYS A 505 1.11 23.10 8.68
N GLY A 506 0.20 24.06 8.50
CA GLY A 506 0.53 25.48 8.40
C GLY A 506 1.27 26.09 9.62
N VAL A 507 1.38 25.33 10.72
CA VAL A 507 2.00 25.78 11.98
C VAL A 507 3.52 25.50 12.06
N LEU A 508 4.11 24.66 11.18
CA LEU A 508 5.50 24.18 11.36
C LEU A 508 6.55 24.75 10.40
N LEU A 509 6.17 25.47 9.34
CA LEU A 509 7.12 26.03 8.36
C LEU A 509 7.44 27.51 8.65
N GLN A 510 7.90 27.82 9.87
CA GLN A 510 8.61 29.09 10.07
C GLN A 510 10.03 28.95 9.49
N ALA A 511 10.53 29.97 8.78
CA ALA A 511 11.86 29.95 8.14
C ALA A 511 13.03 29.46 9.04
N PRO A 512 13.08 29.78 10.36
CA PRO A 512 14.12 29.26 11.25
C PRO A 512 14.00 27.74 11.48
N ILE A 513 12.78 27.21 11.51
CA ILE A 513 12.50 25.79 11.73
C ILE A 513 12.96 24.97 10.52
N VAL A 514 12.73 25.48 9.31
CA VAL A 514 13.20 24.85 8.06
C VAL A 514 14.72 24.92 7.93
N LYS A 515 15.36 26.06 8.23
CA LYS A 515 16.84 26.17 8.24
C LYS A 515 17.46 25.16 9.23
N ASN A 516 16.85 25.01 10.42
CA ASN A 516 17.27 24.01 11.41
C ASN A 516 16.97 22.55 10.98
N HIS A 517 15.90 22.31 10.22
CA HIS A 517 15.58 20.99 9.66
C HIS A 517 16.56 20.58 8.57
N PHE A 518 16.91 21.51 7.68
CA PHE A 518 17.94 21.30 6.68
C PHE A 518 19.31 21.08 7.32
N ALA A 519 19.67 21.88 8.33
CA ALA A 519 20.92 21.70 9.08
C ALA A 519 20.98 20.34 9.80
N ALA A 520 19.90 19.89 10.43
CA ALA A 520 19.83 18.57 11.06
C ALA A 520 19.97 17.43 10.05
N LEU A 521 19.37 17.57 8.87
CA LEU A 521 19.48 16.59 7.79
C LEU A 521 20.88 16.54 7.16
N ILE A 522 21.50 17.71 6.97
CA ILE A 522 22.89 17.83 6.50
C ILE A 522 23.85 17.19 7.53
N LYS A 523 23.60 17.39 8.83
CA LYS A 523 24.36 16.76 9.91
C LYS A 523 24.28 15.23 9.91
N ILE A 524 23.11 14.65 9.61
CA ILE A 524 22.92 13.19 9.52
C ILE A 524 23.74 12.57 8.38
N LEU A 525 23.97 13.30 7.29
CA LEU A 525 24.78 12.84 6.17
C LEU A 525 26.28 13.11 6.35
N GLY A 526 26.71 13.64 7.49
CA GLY A 526 28.12 13.92 7.78
C GLY A 526 28.72 15.04 6.93
N HIS A 527 27.89 15.87 6.30
CA HIS A 527 28.33 17.04 5.54
C HIS A 527 28.42 18.27 6.46
N GLU A 528 29.30 18.23 7.47
CA GLU A 528 29.65 19.42 8.25
C GLU A 528 30.51 20.35 7.38
N GLY A 529 29.90 21.28 6.63
CA GLY A 529 30.71 22.26 5.87
C GLY A 529 30.02 23.31 5.00
N VAL A 530 28.69 23.37 4.86
CA VAL A 530 28.06 24.23 3.81
C VAL A 530 26.96 25.17 4.30
N VAL A 531 26.75 25.37 5.60
CA VAL A 531 25.77 26.36 6.08
C VAL A 531 26.42 27.37 7.02
N GLU A 532 27.27 28.22 6.45
CA GLU A 532 27.55 29.54 7.02
C GLU A 532 26.94 30.61 6.10
N ASP A 533 25.99 31.34 6.72
CA ASP A 533 25.14 32.47 6.31
C ASP A 533 24.08 32.31 5.20
#